data_AF-A1IW60-F1
#
_entry.id   AF-A1IW60-F1
#
_cell.length_a   1.000
_cell.length_b   1.000
_cell.length_c   1.000
_cell.angle_alpha   90.00
_cell.angle_beta   90.00
_cell.angle_gamma   90.00
#
_symmetry.space_group_name_H-M   'P 1'
#
loop_
_entity.id
_entity.type
_entity.pdbx_description
1 polymer ?
#
loop_
_entity_poly.entity_id
_entity_poly.type
_entity_poly.pdbx_seq_one_letter_code
_entity_poly.pdbx_strand_id
1 'polypeptide(L)'
;GVVEDVTQIILNTKKISLKLEGPDDEIESMEIDVKGPAQVTAGDITADSDVTVLNPDLYIATVAEGATFHMRMTANKGRGYVSADRNKAKEDMPIGVLPIDSIYTPIERVNYQVENTRVGQRDDYDKLTLDVWTDNSITPSESISLAAKILTEH
;
A
#
# COMPACT_ATOMS: atom_id res chain seq x y z
N GLY A 1 26.44 7.39 -6.41
CA GLY A 1 25.68 6.85 -5.26
C GLY A 1 24.20 7.08 -5.49
N VAL A 2 23.37 6.83 -4.48
CA VAL A 2 21.93 7.17 -4.49
C VAL A 2 21.76 8.54 -3.82
N VAL A 3 20.86 9.37 -4.33
CA VAL A 3 20.65 10.74 -3.84
C VAL A 3 19.88 10.75 -2.51
N GLU A 4 18.88 9.89 -2.40
CA GLU A 4 18.02 9.74 -1.24
C GLU A 4 18.71 8.94 -0.13
N ASP A 5 18.39 9.28 1.12
CA ASP A 5 18.77 8.43 2.26
C ASP A 5 17.84 7.21 2.40
N VAL A 6 18.25 6.25 3.22
CA VAL A 6 17.52 5.00 3.46
C VAL A 6 16.11 5.26 4.01
N THR A 7 15.92 6.30 4.82
CA THR A 7 14.60 6.61 5.40
C THR A 7 13.65 7.11 4.31
N GLN A 8 14.13 7.98 3.42
CA GLN A 8 13.34 8.48 2.31
C GLN A 8 12.96 7.36 1.33
N ILE A 9 13.90 6.44 1.05
CA ILE A 9 13.62 5.24 0.23
C ILE A 9 12.52 4.40 0.91
N ILE A 10 12.63 4.11 2.20
CA ILE A 10 11.59 3.38 2.95
C ILE A 10 10.23 4.09 2.88
N LEU A 11 10.19 5.40 3.03
CA LEU A 11 8.96 6.19 2.95
C LEU A 11 8.34 6.18 1.55
N ASN A 12 9.15 6.11 0.50
CA ASN A 12 8.67 5.99 -0.87
C ASN A 12 8.17 4.56 -1.14
N THR A 13 8.91 3.54 -0.69
CA THR A 13 8.51 2.13 -0.81
C THR A 13 7.18 1.84 -0.12
N LYS A 14 6.90 2.46 1.04
CA LYS A 14 5.61 2.33 1.74
C LYS A 14 4.39 2.83 0.95
N LYS A 15 4.60 3.61 -0.11
CA LYS A 15 3.52 4.12 -0.98
C LYS A 15 3.25 3.22 -2.19
N ILE A 16 4.03 2.14 -2.37
CA ILE A 16 3.81 1.20 -3.45
C ILE A 16 2.50 0.46 -3.17
N SER A 17 1.57 0.51 -4.12
CA SER A 17 0.32 -0.24 -4.06
C SER A 17 0.49 -1.54 -4.84
N LEU A 18 0.32 -2.65 -4.14
CA LEU A 18 0.50 -4.00 -4.69
C LEU A 18 -0.84 -4.74 -4.69
N LYS A 19 -1.10 -5.45 -5.79
CA LYS A 19 -2.14 -6.48 -5.86
C LYS A 19 -1.45 -7.84 -5.93
N LEU A 20 -1.72 -8.67 -4.93
CA LEU A 20 -1.20 -10.03 -4.84
C LEU A 20 -2.31 -11.03 -5.20
N GLU A 21 -2.06 -11.92 -6.15
CA GLU A 21 -3.03 -12.91 -6.63
C GLU A 21 -2.78 -14.33 -6.07
N GLY A 22 -1.61 -14.58 -5.48
CA GLY A 22 -1.23 -15.85 -4.85
C GLY A 22 -2.02 -16.21 -3.56
N PRO A 23 -1.74 -17.36 -2.93
CA PRO A 23 -2.29 -17.79 -1.64
C PRO A 23 -2.14 -16.75 -0.51
N ASP A 24 -3.02 -16.80 0.49
CA ASP A 24 -3.04 -15.83 1.60
C ASP A 24 -1.84 -15.96 2.55
N ASP A 25 -1.23 -17.14 2.63
CA ASP A 25 -0.09 -17.47 3.48
C ASP A 25 1.27 -17.40 2.76
N GLU A 26 1.28 -17.03 1.47
CA GLU A 26 2.49 -16.91 0.68
C GLU A 26 3.17 -15.55 0.85
N ILE A 27 4.50 -15.56 0.88
CA ILE A 27 5.35 -14.36 0.91
C ILE A 27 6.00 -14.22 -0.45
N GLU A 28 5.64 -13.16 -1.16
CA GLU A 28 6.15 -12.82 -2.47
C GLU A 28 7.46 -12.04 -2.34
N SER A 29 8.46 -12.40 -3.13
CA SER A 29 9.76 -11.70 -3.18
C SER A 29 9.81 -10.78 -4.39
N MET A 30 10.32 -9.55 -4.20
CA MET A 30 10.50 -8.59 -5.28
C MET A 30 11.88 -7.93 -5.19
N GLU A 31 12.40 -7.52 -6.34
CA GLU A 31 13.75 -7.01 -6.47
C GLU A 31 13.81 -5.81 -7.43
N ILE A 32 14.63 -4.82 -7.09
CA ILE A 32 15.07 -3.74 -7.97
C ILE A 32 16.58 -3.85 -8.10
N ASP A 33 17.09 -3.92 -9.33
CA ASP A 33 18.52 -3.84 -9.65
C ASP A 33 18.74 -2.89 -10.82
N VAL A 34 19.22 -1.67 -10.52
CA VAL A 34 19.37 -0.58 -11.49
C VAL A 34 20.77 0.02 -11.43
N LYS A 35 21.37 0.22 -12.61
CA LYS A 35 22.63 0.95 -12.77
C LYS A 35 22.37 2.38 -13.26
N GLY A 36 22.98 3.35 -12.59
CA GLY A 36 22.84 4.77 -12.92
C GLY A 36 23.68 5.22 -14.13
N PRO A 37 23.37 6.40 -14.70
CA PRO A 37 22.41 7.37 -14.18
C PRO A 37 20.96 7.00 -14.50
N ALA A 38 20.09 6.94 -13.48
CA ALA A 38 18.71 6.52 -13.64
C ALA A 38 17.78 7.09 -12.56
N GLN A 39 16.53 7.31 -12.92
CA GLN A 39 15.44 7.55 -11.97
C GLN A 39 14.72 6.21 -11.75
N VAL A 40 14.70 5.74 -10.51
CA VAL A 40 14.08 4.46 -10.13
C VAL A 40 12.63 4.73 -9.73
N THR A 41 11.73 3.96 -10.31
CA THR A 41 10.29 3.98 -10.09
C THR A 41 9.79 2.61 -9.61
N ALA A 42 8.55 2.53 -9.14
CA ALA A 42 7.93 1.26 -8.78
C ALA A 42 7.76 0.33 -10.00
N GLY A 43 7.75 0.87 -11.22
CA GLY A 43 7.74 0.09 -12.45
C GLY A 43 9.04 -0.68 -12.72
N ASP A 44 10.15 -0.32 -12.05
CA ASP A 44 11.42 -1.05 -12.15
C ASP A 44 11.48 -2.29 -11.23
N ILE A 45 10.39 -2.56 -10.49
CA ILE A 45 10.27 -3.75 -9.64
C ILE A 45 10.12 -5.00 -10.50
N THR A 46 11.00 -5.96 -10.28
CA THR A 46 10.89 -7.33 -10.79
C THR A 46 10.28 -8.22 -9.73
N ALA A 47 9.25 -8.98 -10.10
CA ALA A 47 8.49 -9.83 -9.19
C ALA A 47 7.90 -11.02 -9.96
N ASP A 48 7.39 -12.01 -9.23
CA ASP A 48 6.66 -13.15 -9.80
C ASP A 48 5.30 -12.75 -10.38
N SER A 49 4.69 -13.63 -11.17
CA SER A 49 3.45 -13.35 -11.92
C SER A 49 2.26 -12.99 -11.04
N ASP A 50 2.29 -13.38 -9.78
CA ASP A 50 1.22 -13.14 -8.82
C ASP A 50 1.30 -11.75 -8.17
N VAL A 51 2.33 -10.95 -8.50
CA VAL A 51 2.52 -9.58 -8.00
C VAL A 51 2.25 -8.57 -9.11
N THR A 52 1.28 -7.69 -8.89
CA THR A 52 1.02 -6.55 -9.77
C THR A 52 1.27 -5.23 -9.04
N VAL A 53 2.15 -4.40 -9.58
CA VAL A 53 2.36 -3.00 -9.12
C VAL A 53 1.29 -2.11 -9.74
N LEU A 54 0.48 -1.46 -8.90
CA LEU A 54 -0.68 -0.67 -9.34
C LEU A 54 -0.34 0.80 -9.65
N ASN A 55 0.78 1.30 -9.14
CA ASN A 55 1.26 2.66 -9.35
C ASN A 55 2.71 2.68 -9.88
N PRO A 56 2.96 2.18 -11.11
CA PRO A 56 4.31 1.99 -11.64
C PRO A 56 5.13 3.28 -11.74
N ASP A 57 4.47 4.43 -11.95
CA ASP A 57 5.14 5.73 -12.05
C ASP A 57 5.62 6.30 -10.71
N LEU A 58 5.36 5.61 -9.59
CA LEU A 58 5.75 6.07 -8.26
C LEU A 58 7.28 6.16 -8.15
N TYR A 59 7.77 7.36 -7.88
CA TYR A 59 9.19 7.61 -7.66
C TYR A 59 9.71 6.94 -6.38
N ILE A 60 10.85 6.23 -6.50
CA ILE A 60 11.54 5.58 -5.38
C ILE A 60 12.84 6.30 -5.03
N ALA A 61 13.75 6.45 -6.00
CA ALA A 61 15.08 7.03 -5.78
C ALA A 61 15.74 7.50 -7.08
N THR A 62 16.85 8.22 -6.97
CA THR A 62 17.71 8.64 -8.08
C THR A 62 19.12 8.09 -7.90
N VAL A 63 19.60 7.39 -8.92
CA VAL A 63 20.92 6.75 -8.95
C VAL A 63 21.85 7.57 -9.83
N ALA A 64 22.97 8.04 -9.27
CA ALA A 64 23.97 8.79 -10.01
C ALA A 64 24.78 7.90 -10.97
N GLU A 65 25.43 8.53 -11.94
CA GLU A 65 26.31 7.86 -12.91
C GLU A 65 27.37 6.98 -12.23
N GLY A 66 27.55 5.77 -12.74
CA GLY A 66 28.54 4.80 -12.24
C GLY A 66 28.17 4.11 -10.92
N ALA A 67 27.00 4.40 -10.34
CA ALA A 67 26.50 3.70 -9.16
C ALA A 67 25.43 2.65 -9.49
N THR A 68 25.20 1.74 -8.55
CA THR A 68 24.13 0.74 -8.61
C THR A 68 23.21 0.89 -7.41
N PHE A 69 21.93 0.62 -7.62
CA PHE A 69 20.92 0.52 -6.58
C PHE A 69 20.32 -0.89 -6.64
N HIS A 70 20.46 -1.60 -5.53
CA HIS A 70 19.97 -2.95 -5.35
C HIS A 70 19.11 -3.00 -4.10
N MET A 71 17.86 -3.45 -4.25
CA MET A 71 16.90 -3.55 -3.15
C MET A 71 16.09 -4.83 -3.31
N ARG A 72 16.01 -5.62 -2.24
CA ARG A 72 15.06 -6.73 -2.12
C ARG A 72 14.01 -6.39 -1.08
N MET A 73 12.78 -6.78 -1.39
CA MET A 73 11.63 -6.57 -0.54
C MET A 73 10.72 -7.80 -0.59
N THR A 74 9.95 -8.00 0.46
CA THR A 74 8.95 -9.04 0.54
C THR A 74 7.58 -8.43 0.79
N ALA A 75 6.54 -9.04 0.23
CA ALA A 75 5.15 -8.66 0.47
C ALA A 75 4.30 -9.90 0.71
N ASN A 76 3.23 -9.74 1.47
CA ASN A 76 2.27 -10.80 1.74
C ASN A 76 0.87 -10.20 1.88
N LYS A 77 -0.16 -11.05 1.89
CA LYS A 77 -1.53 -10.59 2.15
C LYS A 77 -1.75 -10.36 3.64
N GLY A 78 -2.58 -9.38 3.97
CA GLY A 78 -2.86 -9.01 5.34
C GLY A 78 -4.10 -8.11 5.47
N ARG A 79 -4.36 -7.64 6.69
CA ARG A 79 -5.49 -6.75 6.99
C ARG A 79 -5.04 -5.63 7.92
N GLY A 80 -5.54 -4.43 7.66
CA GLY A 80 -5.31 -3.25 8.51
C GLY A 80 -3.85 -2.79 8.48
N TYR A 81 -3.26 -2.64 9.66
CA TYR A 81 -1.92 -2.10 9.85
C TYR A 81 -1.09 -3.00 10.77
N VAL A 82 0.16 -3.26 10.37
CA VAL A 82 1.14 -3.96 11.20
C VAL A 82 2.41 -3.12 11.27
N SER A 83 2.86 -2.83 12.49
CA SER A 83 4.08 -2.03 12.69
C SER A 83 5.35 -2.81 12.39
N ALA A 84 6.43 -2.09 12.07
CA ALA A 84 7.76 -2.66 11.88
C ALA A 84 8.21 -3.55 13.05
N ASP A 85 7.96 -3.14 14.30
CA ASP A 85 8.30 -3.93 15.49
C ASP A 85 7.58 -5.28 15.54
N ARG A 86 6.32 -5.32 15.10
CA ARG A 86 5.55 -6.57 15.01
C ARG A 86 6.04 -7.45 13.88
N ASN A 87 6.43 -6.87 12.74
CA ASN A 87 7.04 -7.61 11.64
C ASN A 87 8.35 -8.26 12.10
N LYS A 88 9.19 -7.50 12.80
CA LYS A 88 10.45 -8.00 13.39
C LYS A 88 10.25 -9.16 14.38
N ALA A 89 9.14 -9.16 15.11
CA ALA A 89 8.86 -10.19 16.11
C ALA A 89 8.25 -11.48 15.52
N LYS A 90 7.65 -11.39 14.32
CA LYS A 90 7.01 -12.53 13.63
C LYS A 90 8.01 -13.39 12.86
N GLU A 91 9.10 -12.79 12.41
CA GLU A 91 10.09 -13.43 11.56
C GLU A 91 11.45 -13.39 12.23
N ASP A 92 12.17 -14.52 12.20
CA ASP A 92 13.57 -14.59 12.63
C ASP A 92 14.43 -13.92 11.53
N MET A 93 14.34 -12.58 11.46
CA MET A 93 14.87 -11.80 10.35
C MET A 93 16.41 -11.89 10.28
N PRO A 94 16.97 -12.22 9.11
CA PRO A 94 18.42 -12.18 8.91
C PRO A 94 19.03 -10.80 9.19
N ILE A 95 20.32 -10.81 9.53
CA ILE A 95 21.08 -9.57 9.69
C ILE A 95 21.06 -8.79 8.37
N GLY A 96 20.75 -7.49 8.45
CA GLY A 96 20.69 -6.59 7.30
C GLY A 96 19.29 -6.37 6.72
N VAL A 97 18.26 -7.08 7.21
CA VAL A 97 16.86 -6.81 6.86
C VAL A 97 16.32 -5.66 7.70
N LEU A 98 15.66 -4.71 7.05
CA LEU A 98 15.01 -3.58 7.69
C LEU A 98 13.50 -3.83 7.73
N PRO A 99 12.90 -4.12 8.89
CA PRO A 99 11.46 -4.21 9.00
C PRO A 99 10.84 -2.83 8.78
N ILE A 100 9.79 -2.78 7.97
CA ILE A 100 8.98 -1.57 7.74
C ILE A 100 7.54 -1.85 8.14
N ASP A 101 6.74 -0.80 8.31
CA ASP A 101 5.31 -0.96 8.57
C ASP A 101 4.58 -1.52 7.34
N SER A 102 3.69 -2.48 7.56
CA SER A 102 2.80 -3.03 6.53
C SER A 102 1.45 -2.33 6.59
N ILE A 103 1.12 -1.58 5.55
CA ILE A 103 -0.15 -0.89 5.38
C ILE A 103 -0.99 -1.72 4.41
N TYR A 104 -1.81 -2.63 4.94
CA TYR A 104 -2.65 -3.51 4.12
C TYR A 104 -4.01 -2.87 3.77
N THR A 105 -4.37 -1.78 4.44
CA THR A 105 -5.62 -1.08 4.16
C THR A 105 -5.52 -0.39 2.81
N PRO A 106 -6.45 -0.66 1.87
CA PRO A 106 -6.48 0.03 0.59
C PRO A 106 -7.13 1.42 0.68
N ILE A 107 -7.51 1.83 1.90
CA ILE A 107 -8.19 3.09 2.20
C ILE A 107 -7.18 4.07 2.76
N GLU A 108 -6.95 5.16 2.05
CA GLU A 108 -6.05 6.25 2.47
C GLU A 108 -6.75 7.19 3.44
N ARG A 109 -8.02 7.51 3.17
CA ARG A 109 -8.80 8.47 3.93
C ARG A 109 -10.30 8.23 3.79
N VAL A 110 -11.02 8.48 4.88
CA VAL A 110 -12.48 8.57 4.88
C VAL A 110 -12.89 9.83 5.64
N ASN A 111 -13.82 10.59 5.08
CA ASN A 111 -14.55 11.63 5.80
C ASN A 111 -16.05 11.33 5.72
N TYR A 112 -16.81 11.84 6.68
CA TYR A 112 -18.26 11.76 6.65
C TYR A 112 -18.88 13.04 7.18
N GLN A 113 -20.08 13.35 6.69
CA GLN A 113 -20.91 14.44 7.16
C GLN A 113 -22.35 13.98 7.30
N VAL A 114 -22.98 14.34 8.41
CA VAL A 114 -24.41 14.11 8.66
C VAL A 114 -25.12 15.46 8.70
N GLU A 115 -26.19 15.59 7.94
CA GLU A 115 -27.03 16.78 7.89
C GLU A 115 -28.51 16.39 7.96
N ASN A 116 -29.32 17.21 8.66
CA ASN A 116 -30.76 17.00 8.67
C ASN A 116 -31.31 17.23 7.26
N THR A 117 -32.18 16.33 6.81
CA THR A 117 -32.82 16.41 5.51
C THR A 117 -34.32 16.26 5.63
N ARG A 118 -35.05 17.05 4.85
CA ARG A 118 -36.50 16.94 4.75
C ARG A 118 -36.85 16.02 3.58
N VAL A 119 -37.57 14.94 3.86
CA VAL A 119 -38.10 14.01 2.84
C VAL A 119 -39.62 14.13 2.83
N GLY A 120 -40.15 14.80 1.81
CA GLY A 120 -41.57 15.13 1.73
C GLY A 120 -41.98 16.10 2.85
N GLN A 121 -42.91 15.68 3.72
CA GLN A 121 -43.38 16.49 4.85
C GLN A 121 -42.62 16.24 6.16
N ARG A 122 -41.77 15.21 6.23
CA ARG A 122 -41.00 14.84 7.42
C ARG A 122 -39.60 15.44 7.39
N ASP A 123 -39.17 16.04 8.49
CA ASP A 123 -37.89 16.76 8.66
C ASP A 123 -36.95 16.13 9.70
N ASP A 124 -37.23 14.90 10.10
CA ASP A 124 -36.48 14.11 11.07
C ASP A 124 -35.56 13.06 10.43
N TYR A 125 -35.31 13.15 9.12
CA TYR A 125 -34.36 12.28 8.44
C TYR A 125 -32.94 12.85 8.47
N ASP A 126 -31.96 11.96 8.54
CA ASP A 126 -30.55 12.30 8.37
C ASP A 126 -30.09 11.94 6.95
N LYS A 127 -29.31 12.84 6.34
CA LYS A 127 -28.55 12.56 5.13
C LYS A 127 -27.08 12.37 5.51
N LEU A 128 -26.54 11.21 5.15
CA LEU A 128 -25.12 10.88 5.28
C LEU A 128 -24.41 11.10 3.95
N THR A 129 -23.33 11.87 3.96
CA THR A 129 -22.40 11.99 2.84
C THR A 129 -21.07 11.37 3.26
N LEU A 130 -20.52 10.47 2.43
CA LEU A 130 -19.23 9.81 2.64
C LEU A 130 -18.27 10.20 1.52
N ASP A 131 -17.08 10.65 1.90
CA ASP A 131 -15.96 10.83 0.98
C ASP A 131 -14.89 9.78 1.28
N VAL A 132 -14.57 8.94 0.30
CA VAL A 132 -13.64 7.81 0.45
C VAL A 132 -12.55 7.91 -0.61
N TRP A 133 -11.30 7.91 -0.15
CA TRP A 133 -10.09 7.87 -0.99
C TRP A 133 -9.42 6.51 -0.83
N THR A 134 -9.16 5.87 -1.96
CA THR A 134 -8.48 4.58 -2.03
C THR A 134 -7.17 4.71 -2.79
N ASP A 135 -6.27 3.76 -2.56
CA ASP A 135 -4.95 3.69 -3.23
C ASP A 135 -5.02 3.07 -4.64
N ASN A 136 -6.22 2.99 -5.22
CA ASN A 136 -6.57 2.33 -6.49
C ASN A 136 -6.48 0.79 -6.51
N SER A 137 -6.12 0.12 -5.40
CA SER A 137 -6.22 -1.36 -5.33
C SER A 137 -7.66 -1.87 -5.25
N ILE A 138 -8.59 -1.01 -4.83
CA ILE A 138 -10.03 -1.22 -4.82
C ILE A 138 -10.73 0.08 -5.18
N THR A 139 -11.87 0.00 -5.87
CA THR A 139 -12.68 1.21 -6.09
C THR A 139 -13.37 1.66 -4.79
N PRO A 140 -13.63 2.96 -4.61
CA PRO A 140 -14.38 3.44 -3.44
C PRO A 140 -15.74 2.73 -3.25
N SER A 141 -16.47 2.48 -4.34
CA SER A 141 -17.76 1.78 -4.32
C SER A 141 -17.67 0.32 -3.86
N GLU A 142 -16.65 -0.40 -4.34
CA GLU A 142 -16.40 -1.79 -3.91
C GLU A 142 -15.97 -1.82 -2.44
N SER A 143 -15.14 -0.88 -2.01
CA SER A 143 -14.69 -0.80 -0.61
C SER A 143 -15.85 -0.60 0.37
N ILE A 144 -16.81 0.27 0.05
CA ILE A 144 -18.01 0.49 0.86
C ILE A 144 -18.88 -0.76 0.86
N SER A 145 -19.03 -1.41 -0.29
CA SER A 145 -19.81 -2.64 -0.42
C SER A 145 -19.22 -3.78 0.41
N LEU A 146 -17.89 -3.95 0.38
CA LEU A 146 -17.18 -4.93 1.20
C LEU A 146 -17.30 -4.61 2.69
N ALA A 147 -17.17 -3.35 3.08
CA ALA A 147 -17.35 -2.91 4.47
C ALA A 147 -18.76 -3.21 4.97
N ALA A 148 -19.79 -2.92 4.17
CA ALA A 148 -21.18 -3.22 4.50
C ALA A 148 -21.40 -4.73 4.67
N LYS A 149 -20.86 -5.56 3.77
CA LYS A 149 -20.93 -7.02 3.87
C LYS A 149 -20.33 -7.52 5.19
N ILE A 150 -19.11 -7.09 5.51
CA ILE A 150 -18.41 -7.49 6.75
C ILE A 150 -19.21 -7.07 8.00
N LEU A 151 -19.81 -5.87 7.97
CA LEU A 151 -20.64 -5.35 9.06
C LEU A 151 -21.92 -6.16 9.25
N THR A 152 -22.55 -6.63 8.16
CA THR A 152 -23.78 -7.44 8.24
C THR A 152 -23.55 -8.91 8.58
N GLU A 153 -22.34 -9.43 8.35
CA GLU A 153 -21.97 -10.81 8.71
C GLU A 153 -21.59 -10.96 10.19
N HIS A 154 -21.41 -9.86 10.92
CA HIS A 154 -21.25 -9.81 12.37
C HIS A 154 -22.59 -9.60 13.09
#